data_AF-A0AAU7TV56-F1
#
_entry.id   AF-A0AAU7TV56-F1
#
_cell.length_a   1.000
_cell.length_b   1.000
_cell.length_c   1.000
_cell.angle_alpha   90.00
_cell.angle_beta   90.00
_cell.angle_gamma   90.00
#
_symmetry.space_group_name_H-M   'P 1'
#
loop_
_entity.id
_entity.type
_entity.pdbx_description
1 polymer ?
#
loop_
_entity_poly.entity_id
_entity_poly.type
_entity_poly.pdbx_seq_one_letter_code
_entity_poly.pdbx_strand_id
1 'polypeptide(L)'
;MTDKTPKQTAAEAEAKPLIDIKTGNKTVDGSIQNVSRFAAWFQAIPAVAHFMRALERFNDRLGSQFGAAITYFSFLSLIPILMVSFAAVGFVLASNQDLLTELINKIVNSISDPTLATTLKNTVNTAIQQRATVGLTGLLLALYSGINWMGNLREAVRAQSRDVWERTPDDQEKFWKKYARDLISLLGLMFALVITLSLTSIAGAAQAAIVNALGLEDIEWLRPAMTVIALSISILANYLLFLWIFWILPRHKPRKKALFRGTLLAAIGFEVIKFVMTLTLPKLASSPSGAAFGSVLGLMAFFYFFARLTLFCAAWIATAKYKDDKEMPQPHQAK
;
A
#
# COMPACT_ATOMS: atom_id res chain seq x y z
N MET A 1 -48.33 13.93 -46.64
CA MET A 1 -48.14 14.89 -45.54
C MET A 1 -47.40 14.17 -44.42
N THR A 2 -46.16 14.59 -44.19
CA THR A 2 -45.18 14.02 -43.27
C THR A 2 -45.49 14.43 -41.83
N ASP A 3 -45.77 13.47 -40.96
CA ASP A 3 -45.78 13.69 -39.51
C ASP A 3 -44.36 13.42 -38.96
N LYS A 4 -43.65 14.50 -38.61
CA LYS A 4 -42.35 14.45 -37.97
C LYS A 4 -42.56 14.68 -36.48
N THR A 5 -42.42 13.62 -35.70
CA THR A 5 -42.21 13.66 -34.26
C THR A 5 -41.02 14.59 -33.94
N PRO A 6 -41.15 15.62 -33.09
CA PRO A 6 -39.98 16.34 -32.63
C PRO A 6 -39.26 15.48 -31.60
N LYS A 7 -38.08 14.99 -31.98
CA LYS A 7 -36.99 14.62 -31.06
C LYS A 7 -36.87 15.73 -30.01
N GLN A 8 -37.32 15.47 -28.78
CA GLN A 8 -36.88 16.23 -27.62
C GLN A 8 -35.39 15.94 -27.44
N THR A 9 -34.59 16.84 -27.98
CA THR A 9 -33.17 16.98 -27.74
C THR A 9 -32.94 17.01 -26.23
N ALA A 10 -32.06 16.13 -25.75
CA ALA A 10 -31.51 16.13 -24.40
C ALA A 10 -30.65 17.38 -24.19
N ALA A 11 -31.31 18.53 -24.06
CA ALA A 11 -30.70 19.80 -23.69
C ALA A 11 -30.70 19.92 -22.16
N GLU A 12 -29.50 19.89 -21.60
CA GLU A 12 -29.11 20.53 -20.34
C GLU A 12 -29.96 20.21 -19.10
N ALA A 13 -29.62 19.11 -18.44
CA ALA A 13 -29.81 19.00 -17.00
C ALA A 13 -28.88 20.03 -16.32
N GLU A 14 -29.36 21.26 -16.13
CA GLU A 14 -28.67 22.31 -15.41
C GLU A 14 -28.27 21.82 -14.01
N ALA A 15 -26.96 21.79 -13.74
CA ALA A 15 -26.43 21.44 -12.43
C ALA A 15 -26.90 22.49 -11.39
N LYS A 16 -27.81 22.08 -10.50
CA LYS A 16 -28.31 22.91 -9.41
C LYS A 16 -27.15 23.30 -8.48
N PRO A 17 -26.95 24.59 -8.15
CA PRO A 17 -25.84 25.02 -7.29
C PRO A 17 -25.96 24.41 -5.89
N LEU A 18 -24.85 23.90 -5.36
CA LEU A 18 -24.77 23.27 -4.03
C LEU A 18 -24.91 24.28 -2.87
N ILE A 19 -24.63 25.56 -3.13
CA ILE A 19 -24.62 26.65 -2.14
C ILE A 19 -25.36 27.83 -2.77
N ASP A 20 -26.44 28.29 -2.12
CA ASP A 20 -27.21 29.49 -2.49
C ASP A 20 -27.06 30.52 -1.36
N ILE A 21 -25.94 31.24 -1.34
CA ILE A 21 -25.68 32.33 -0.40
C ILE A 21 -25.85 33.64 -1.15
N LYS A 22 -26.76 34.50 -0.67
CA LYS A 22 -26.98 35.84 -1.21
C LYS A 22 -26.30 36.86 -0.30
N THR A 23 -25.15 37.33 -0.73
CA THR A 23 -24.33 38.33 -0.04
C THR A 23 -24.72 39.76 -0.39
N GLY A 24 -25.68 39.97 -1.30
CA GLY A 24 -26.20 41.29 -1.67
C GLY A 24 -25.32 42.06 -2.65
N ASN A 25 -24.19 41.47 -3.08
CA ASN A 25 -23.31 42.01 -4.10
C ASN A 25 -23.33 41.08 -5.33
N LYS A 26 -23.81 41.59 -6.46
CA LYS A 26 -24.06 40.81 -7.70
C LYS A 26 -22.81 40.13 -8.27
N THR A 27 -21.62 40.71 -8.08
CA THR A 27 -20.35 40.12 -8.57
C THR A 27 -19.85 38.99 -7.69
N VAL A 28 -20.07 39.10 -6.37
CA VAL A 28 -19.72 38.08 -5.38
C VAL A 28 -20.71 36.91 -5.46
N ASP A 29 -22.01 37.20 -5.56
CA ASP A 29 -23.05 36.19 -5.71
C ASP A 29 -22.88 35.39 -7.01
N GLY A 30 -22.54 36.06 -8.12
CA GLY A 30 -22.24 35.39 -9.40
C GLY A 30 -20.97 34.52 -9.35
N SER A 31 -19.95 34.96 -8.61
CA SER A 31 -18.71 34.17 -8.42
C SER A 31 -18.96 32.95 -7.54
N ILE A 32 -19.71 33.10 -6.44
CA ILE A 32 -20.11 32.00 -5.56
C ILE A 32 -20.97 30.98 -6.31
N GLN A 33 -21.91 31.45 -7.15
CA GLN A 33 -22.78 30.58 -7.92
C GLN A 33 -22.02 29.83 -9.05
N ASN A 34 -21.04 30.48 -9.68
CA ASN A 34 -20.20 29.82 -10.69
C ASN A 34 -19.25 28.80 -10.05
N VAL A 35 -18.66 29.11 -8.90
CA VAL A 35 -17.83 28.17 -8.13
C VAL A 35 -18.67 27.00 -7.61
N SER A 36 -19.90 27.25 -7.14
CA SER A 36 -20.78 26.19 -6.64
C SER A 36 -21.34 25.31 -7.76
N ARG A 37 -21.62 25.86 -8.95
CA ARG A 37 -21.95 25.10 -10.15
C ARG A 37 -20.77 24.29 -10.67
N PHE A 38 -19.56 24.85 -10.65
CA PHE A 38 -18.35 24.11 -11.01
C PHE A 38 -18.07 22.98 -10.03
N ALA A 39 -18.22 23.23 -8.72
CA ALA A 39 -18.12 22.20 -7.69
C ALA A 39 -19.21 21.13 -7.87
N ALA A 40 -20.46 21.50 -8.16
CA ALA A 40 -21.55 20.56 -8.42
C ALA A 40 -21.29 19.71 -9.67
N TRP A 41 -20.79 20.31 -10.75
CA TRP A 41 -20.40 19.62 -11.97
C TRP A 41 -19.22 18.67 -11.72
N PHE A 42 -18.21 19.11 -10.98
CA PHE A 42 -17.04 18.29 -10.63
C PHE A 42 -17.43 17.11 -9.73
N GLN A 43 -18.33 17.32 -8.76
CA GLN A 43 -18.88 16.28 -7.90
C GLN A 43 -19.85 15.35 -8.63
N ALA A 44 -20.49 15.80 -9.72
CA ALA A 44 -21.39 14.99 -10.54
C ALA A 44 -20.64 14.00 -11.44
N ILE A 45 -19.31 14.14 -11.62
CA ILE A 45 -18.49 13.15 -12.33
C ILE A 45 -18.52 11.84 -11.52
N PRO A 46 -18.95 10.70 -12.12
CA PRO A 46 -19.16 9.45 -11.37
C PRO A 46 -17.90 8.94 -10.66
N ALA A 47 -16.71 9.20 -11.22
CA ALA A 47 -15.44 8.85 -10.59
C ALA A 47 -15.12 9.72 -9.36
N VAL A 48 -15.42 11.03 -9.42
CA VAL A 48 -15.20 11.97 -8.32
C VAL A 48 -16.25 11.77 -7.22
N ALA A 49 -17.51 11.56 -7.59
CA ALA A 49 -18.56 11.16 -6.66
C ALA A 49 -18.18 9.89 -5.90
N HIS A 50 -17.66 8.87 -6.60
CA HIS A 50 -17.22 7.63 -5.98
C HIS A 50 -15.99 7.83 -5.07
N PHE A 51 -15.06 8.70 -5.47
CA PHE A 51 -13.92 9.11 -4.64
C PHE A 51 -14.33 9.80 -3.35
N MET A 52 -15.23 10.78 -3.42
CA MET A 52 -15.72 11.47 -2.22
C MET A 52 -16.48 10.52 -1.31
N ARG A 53 -17.33 9.63 -1.84
CA ARG A 53 -18.02 8.60 -1.03
C ARG A 53 -17.05 7.61 -0.38
N ALA A 54 -15.98 7.25 -1.06
CA ALA A 54 -14.92 6.41 -0.49
C ALA A 54 -14.15 7.15 0.61
N LEU A 55 -13.89 8.45 0.43
CA LEU A 55 -13.22 9.29 1.43
C LEU A 55 -14.08 9.50 2.68
N GLU A 56 -15.36 9.83 2.51
CA GLU A 56 -16.32 9.93 3.61
C GLU A 56 -16.38 8.62 4.39
N ARG A 57 -16.59 7.49 3.70
CA ARG A 57 -16.59 6.17 4.35
C ARG A 57 -15.28 5.87 5.07
N PHE A 58 -14.13 6.22 4.49
CA PHE A 58 -12.82 6.02 5.11
C PHE A 58 -12.69 6.84 6.41
N ASN A 59 -13.15 8.08 6.42
CA ASN A 59 -13.09 8.96 7.58
C ASN A 59 -14.09 8.53 8.67
N ASP A 60 -15.34 8.24 8.30
CA ASP A 60 -16.38 7.77 9.22
C ASP A 60 -15.99 6.47 9.94
N ARG A 61 -15.15 5.66 9.29
CA ARG A 61 -14.69 4.35 9.78
C ARG A 61 -13.31 4.39 10.40
N LEU A 62 -12.89 5.55 10.90
CA LEU A 62 -11.62 5.74 11.62
C LEU A 62 -10.40 5.25 10.82
N GLY A 63 -10.44 5.34 9.48
CA GLY A 63 -9.40 4.79 8.61
C GLY A 63 -8.02 5.37 8.91
N SER A 64 -7.96 6.64 9.34
CA SER A 64 -6.72 7.29 9.76
C SER A 64 -6.16 6.69 11.07
N GLN A 65 -7.02 6.31 12.01
CA GLN A 65 -6.62 5.69 13.28
C GLN A 65 -6.18 4.24 13.07
N PHE A 66 -6.90 3.49 12.22
CA PHE A 66 -6.45 2.16 11.80
C PHE A 66 -5.12 2.22 11.06
N GLY A 67 -4.91 3.23 10.21
CA GLY A 67 -3.62 3.46 9.56
C GLY A 67 -2.49 3.68 10.58
N ALA A 68 -2.72 4.47 11.62
CA ALA A 68 -1.77 4.67 12.71
C ALA A 68 -1.50 3.37 13.50
N ALA A 69 -2.53 2.59 13.82
CA ALA A 69 -2.38 1.31 14.49
C ALA A 69 -1.56 0.32 13.66
N ILE A 70 -1.87 0.17 12.36
CA ILE A 70 -1.09 -0.68 11.44
C ILE A 70 0.37 -0.22 11.40
N THR A 71 0.62 1.09 11.35
CA THR A 71 1.98 1.66 11.35
C THR A 71 2.76 1.26 12.60
N TYR A 72 2.13 1.36 13.77
CA TYR A 72 2.72 0.94 15.04
C TYR A 72 3.06 -0.56 15.02
N PHE A 73 2.12 -1.42 14.62
CA PHE A 73 2.37 -2.86 14.53
C PHE A 73 3.42 -3.23 13.47
N SER A 74 3.43 -2.54 12.32
CA SER A 74 4.45 -2.72 11.27
C SER A 74 5.83 -2.33 11.77
N PHE A 75 5.94 -1.24 12.52
CA PHE A 75 7.22 -0.80 13.05
C PHE A 75 7.74 -1.76 14.12
N LEU A 76 6.90 -2.22 15.03
CA LEU A 76 7.28 -3.21 16.04
C LEU A 76 7.65 -4.57 15.44
N SER A 77 7.05 -4.96 14.31
CA SER A 77 7.39 -6.21 13.63
C SER A 77 8.74 -6.18 12.92
N LEU A 78 9.34 -4.99 12.72
CA LEU A 78 10.70 -4.88 12.16
C LEU A 78 11.74 -5.53 13.05
N ILE A 79 11.64 -5.40 14.38
CA ILE A 79 12.67 -5.92 15.28
C ILE A 79 12.81 -7.45 15.12
N PRO A 80 11.72 -8.25 15.22
CA PRO A 80 11.83 -9.68 14.98
C PRO A 80 12.21 -10.04 13.55
N ILE A 81 11.74 -9.30 12.54
CA ILE A 81 12.11 -9.54 11.14
C ILE A 81 13.62 -9.34 10.96
N LEU A 82 14.18 -8.27 11.51
CA LEU A 82 15.62 -8.00 11.47
C LEU A 82 16.41 -9.07 12.22
N MET A 83 15.92 -9.57 13.36
CA MET A 83 16.54 -10.70 14.07
C MET A 83 16.58 -11.96 13.20
N VAL A 84 15.48 -12.29 12.52
CA VAL A 84 15.41 -13.44 11.61
C VAL A 84 16.34 -13.24 10.40
N SER A 85 16.36 -12.04 9.81
CA SER A 85 17.26 -11.70 8.70
C SER A 85 18.73 -11.80 9.13
N PHE A 86 19.07 -11.29 10.31
CA PHE A 86 20.41 -11.37 10.88
C PHE A 86 20.83 -12.81 11.14
N ALA A 87 19.94 -13.64 11.69
CA ALA A 87 20.20 -15.06 11.88
C ALA A 87 20.34 -15.81 10.55
N ALA A 88 19.49 -15.52 9.56
CA ALA A 88 19.56 -16.11 8.23
C ALA A 88 20.91 -15.79 7.55
N VAL A 89 21.35 -14.53 7.62
CA VAL A 89 22.69 -14.12 7.20
C VAL A 89 23.75 -14.90 7.98
N GLY A 90 23.64 -14.99 9.30
CA GLY A 90 24.56 -15.76 10.15
C GLY A 90 24.64 -17.25 9.79
N PHE A 91 23.54 -17.89 9.39
CA PHE A 91 23.52 -19.28 8.91
C PHE A 91 24.17 -19.43 7.53
N VAL A 92 23.86 -18.54 6.59
CA VAL A 92 24.46 -18.55 5.24
C VAL A 92 25.97 -18.29 5.32
N LEU A 93 26.39 -17.30 6.12
CA LEU A 93 27.80 -16.95 6.32
C LEU A 93 28.56 -18.04 7.08
N ALA A 94 27.94 -18.71 8.06
CA ALA A 94 28.55 -19.85 8.74
C ALA A 94 28.81 -21.03 7.80
N SER A 95 28.01 -21.18 6.74
CA SER A 95 28.14 -22.25 5.75
C SER A 95 29.19 -21.96 4.67
N ASN A 96 29.61 -20.70 4.48
CA ASN A 96 30.58 -20.27 3.46
C ASN A 96 31.59 -19.28 4.05
N GLN A 97 32.59 -19.79 4.79
CA GLN A 97 33.61 -18.97 5.44
C GLN A 97 34.45 -18.14 4.45
N ASP A 98 34.66 -18.63 3.22
CA ASP A 98 35.43 -17.90 2.19
C ASP A 98 34.70 -16.65 1.66
N LEU A 99 33.38 -16.74 1.44
CA LEU A 99 32.54 -15.60 1.07
C LEU A 99 32.51 -14.53 2.18
N LEU A 100 32.61 -14.95 3.43
CA LEU A 100 32.66 -14.05 4.58
C LEU A 100 33.96 -13.25 4.59
N THR A 101 35.11 -13.90 4.41
CA THR A 101 36.40 -13.21 4.39
C THR A 101 36.49 -12.24 3.21
N GLU A 102 35.99 -12.63 2.03
CA GLU A 102 36.00 -11.76 0.85
C GLU A 102 35.01 -10.58 0.97
N LEU A 103 33.78 -10.81 1.44
CA LEU A 103 32.77 -9.77 1.62
C LEU A 103 33.15 -8.78 2.72
N ILE A 104 33.61 -9.28 3.88
CA ILE A 104 34.10 -8.43 4.97
C ILE A 104 35.32 -7.65 4.51
N ASN A 105 36.29 -8.28 3.84
CA ASN A 105 37.47 -7.56 3.37
C ASN A 105 37.10 -6.50 2.31
N LYS A 106 36.15 -6.76 1.40
CA LYS A 106 35.65 -5.74 0.45
C LYS A 106 34.93 -4.59 1.15
N ILE A 107 34.07 -4.87 2.13
CA ILE A 107 33.31 -3.84 2.85
C ILE A 107 34.24 -3.04 3.77
N VAL A 108 35.11 -3.71 4.53
CA VAL A 108 36.07 -3.07 5.44
C VAL A 108 37.12 -2.26 4.68
N ASN A 109 37.61 -2.76 3.54
CA ASN A 109 38.55 -1.98 2.71
C ASN A 109 37.87 -0.81 1.97
N SER A 110 36.54 -0.83 1.84
CA SER A 110 35.76 0.29 1.28
C SER A 110 35.35 1.33 2.33
N ILE A 111 35.54 1.04 3.63
CA ILE A 111 35.21 1.94 4.73
C ILE A 111 36.51 2.53 5.28
N SER A 112 36.71 3.83 5.06
CA SER A 112 37.91 4.54 5.50
C SER A 112 38.00 4.74 7.03
N ASP A 113 36.92 4.49 7.78
CA ASP A 113 36.85 4.64 9.23
C ASP A 113 37.15 3.30 9.97
N PRO A 114 38.26 3.21 10.73
CA PRO A 114 38.64 2.01 11.46
C PRO A 114 37.62 1.56 12.51
N THR A 115 36.85 2.49 13.08
CA THR A 115 35.85 2.18 14.11
C THR A 115 34.65 1.45 13.52
N LEU A 116 34.15 1.90 12.37
CA LEU A 116 33.06 1.24 11.66
C LEU A 116 33.47 -0.15 11.16
N ALA A 117 34.70 -0.30 10.69
CA ALA A 117 35.25 -1.59 10.27
C ALA A 117 35.30 -2.61 11.42
N THR A 118 35.71 -2.19 12.61
CA THR A 118 35.77 -3.07 13.79
C THR A 118 34.38 -3.40 14.33
N THR A 119 33.46 -2.43 14.37
CA THR A 119 32.04 -2.67 14.70
C THR A 119 31.42 -3.69 13.76
N LEU A 120 31.61 -3.55 12.44
CA LEU A 120 31.10 -4.49 11.45
C LEU A 120 31.63 -5.91 11.65
N LYS A 121 32.96 -6.07 11.84
CA LYS A 121 33.56 -7.37 12.13
C LYS A 121 32.97 -8.00 13.39
N ASN A 122 32.79 -7.23 14.46
CA ASN A 122 32.19 -7.71 15.70
C ASN A 122 30.73 -8.10 15.50
N THR A 123 29.93 -7.28 14.82
CA THR A 123 28.53 -7.58 14.51
C THR A 123 28.38 -8.88 13.70
N VAL A 124 29.23 -9.11 12.69
CA VAL A 124 29.20 -10.35 11.90
C VAL A 124 29.61 -11.57 12.73
N ASN A 125 30.65 -11.45 13.55
CA ASN A 125 31.06 -12.54 14.44
C ASN A 125 29.97 -12.88 15.47
N THR A 126 29.32 -11.87 16.06
CA THR A 126 28.17 -12.06 16.95
C THR A 126 27.01 -12.73 16.20
N ALA A 127 26.74 -12.36 14.94
CA ALA A 127 25.73 -12.99 14.11
C ALA A 127 25.94 -14.50 13.98
N ILE A 128 27.18 -14.90 13.73
CA ILE A 128 27.54 -16.31 13.48
C ILE A 128 27.52 -17.12 14.77
N GLN A 129 27.98 -16.55 15.88
CA GLN A 129 28.00 -17.21 17.18
C GLN A 129 26.59 -17.38 17.76
N GLN A 130 25.74 -16.35 17.64
CA GLN A 130 24.40 -16.36 18.24
C GLN A 130 23.29 -16.73 17.24
N ARG A 131 23.64 -17.19 16.01
CA ARG A 131 22.68 -17.46 14.92
C ARG A 131 21.49 -18.34 15.33
N ALA A 132 21.73 -19.39 16.11
CA ALA A 132 20.69 -20.33 16.51
C ALA A 132 19.74 -19.70 17.54
N THR A 133 20.28 -19.06 18.58
CA THR A 133 19.50 -18.42 19.65
C THR A 133 18.72 -17.22 19.11
N VAL A 134 19.38 -16.33 18.38
CA VAL A 134 18.74 -15.13 17.77
C VAL A 134 17.76 -15.54 16.67
N GLY A 135 18.07 -16.59 15.91
CA GLY A 135 17.18 -17.12 14.87
C GLY A 135 15.91 -17.72 15.44
N LEU A 136 16.02 -18.59 16.46
CA LEU A 136 14.86 -19.23 17.07
C LEU A 136 13.98 -18.22 17.82
N THR A 137 14.58 -17.37 18.65
CA THR A 137 13.85 -16.33 19.40
C THR A 137 13.24 -15.31 18.45
N GLY A 138 14.01 -14.86 17.45
CA GLY A 138 13.54 -13.97 16.40
C GLY A 138 12.37 -14.56 15.61
N LEU A 139 12.44 -15.85 15.25
CA LEU A 139 11.37 -16.53 14.52
C LEU A 139 10.10 -16.65 15.35
N LEU A 140 10.20 -17.02 16.63
CA LEU A 140 9.04 -17.08 17.53
C LEU A 140 8.39 -15.69 17.69
N LEU A 141 9.21 -14.66 17.92
CA LEU A 141 8.73 -13.28 18.01
C LEU A 141 8.15 -12.78 16.68
N ALA A 142 8.74 -13.15 15.56
CA ALA A 142 8.28 -12.76 14.22
C ALA A 142 6.96 -13.43 13.88
N LEU A 143 6.77 -14.71 14.24
CA LEU A 143 5.48 -15.39 14.10
C LEU A 143 4.42 -14.72 14.98
N TYR A 144 4.71 -14.47 16.26
CA TYR A 144 3.78 -13.81 17.16
C TYR A 144 3.40 -12.40 16.68
N SER A 145 4.41 -11.57 16.38
CA SER A 145 4.24 -10.20 15.91
C SER A 145 3.54 -10.16 14.56
N GLY A 146 3.93 -11.04 13.64
CA GLY A 146 3.34 -11.17 12.32
C GLY A 146 1.87 -11.59 12.35
N ILE A 147 1.50 -12.58 13.16
CA ILE A 147 0.10 -12.99 13.33
C ILE A 147 -0.73 -11.82 13.88
N ASN A 148 -0.22 -11.10 14.88
CA ASN A 148 -0.90 -9.92 15.44
C ASN A 148 -1.05 -8.81 14.40
N TRP A 149 0.00 -8.52 13.63
CA TRP A 149 -0.04 -7.53 12.55
C TRP A 149 -1.08 -7.90 11.49
N MET A 150 -1.09 -9.17 11.06
CA MET A 150 -2.02 -9.68 10.06
C MET A 150 -3.48 -9.64 10.56
N GLY A 151 -3.68 -9.96 11.85
CA GLY A 151 -4.98 -9.84 12.51
C GLY A 151 -5.50 -8.41 12.53
N ASN A 152 -4.65 -7.43 12.87
CA ASN A 152 -5.00 -6.01 12.87
C ASN A 152 -5.27 -5.46 11.48
N LEU A 153 -4.42 -5.80 10.50
CA LEU A 153 -4.61 -5.38 9.11
C LEU A 153 -5.94 -5.91 8.56
N ARG A 154 -6.24 -7.19 8.81
CA ARG A 154 -7.51 -7.78 8.38
C ARG A 154 -8.70 -7.12 9.08
N GLU A 155 -8.64 -6.88 10.39
CA GLU A 155 -9.76 -6.24 11.09
C GLU A 155 -9.97 -4.81 10.59
N ALA A 156 -8.91 -4.05 10.30
CA ALA A 156 -9.00 -2.72 9.71
C ALA A 156 -9.64 -2.76 8.31
N VAL A 157 -9.22 -3.67 7.43
CA VAL A 157 -9.82 -3.84 6.09
C VAL A 157 -11.28 -4.30 6.19
N ARG A 158 -11.62 -5.16 7.16
CA ARG A 158 -13.00 -5.58 7.43
C ARG A 158 -13.85 -4.43 7.97
N ALA A 159 -13.29 -3.62 8.86
CA ALA A 159 -13.95 -2.42 9.35
C ALA A 159 -14.29 -1.46 8.23
N GLN A 160 -13.45 -1.34 7.18
CA GLN A 160 -13.76 -0.53 5.99
C GLN A 160 -14.81 -1.15 5.06
N SER A 161 -14.86 -2.49 4.97
CA SER A 161 -15.69 -3.20 3.99
C SER A 161 -17.06 -3.66 4.47
N ARG A 162 -17.30 -3.85 5.77
CA ARG A 162 -18.63 -4.26 6.32
C ARG A 162 -19.72 -3.25 5.96
N ASP A 163 -20.99 -3.64 5.80
CA ASP A 163 -22.04 -2.64 5.54
C ASP A 163 -22.41 -1.86 6.81
N VAL A 164 -22.52 -2.55 7.95
CA VAL A 164 -22.75 -1.96 9.28
C VAL A 164 -21.44 -1.92 10.05
N TRP A 165 -21.18 -0.84 10.78
CA TRP A 165 -19.98 -0.69 11.62
C TRP A 165 -19.98 -1.65 12.81
N GLU A 166 -21.15 -1.86 13.42
CA GLU A 166 -21.35 -2.75 14.56
C GLU A 166 -21.03 -4.21 14.21
N ARG A 167 -20.39 -4.90 15.16
CA ARG A 167 -20.06 -6.31 15.03
C ARG A 167 -21.32 -7.16 15.20
N THR A 168 -21.70 -7.89 14.16
CA THR A 168 -22.76 -8.90 14.25
C THR A 168 -22.27 -10.11 15.08
N PRO A 169 -23.11 -10.72 15.94
CA PRO A 169 -22.74 -11.88 16.75
C PRO A 169 -22.24 -13.09 15.95
N ASP A 170 -22.63 -13.19 14.67
CA ASP A 170 -22.29 -14.27 13.74
C ASP A 170 -20.81 -14.24 13.27
N ASP A 171 -20.06 -13.19 13.62
CA ASP A 171 -18.65 -13.04 13.28
C ASP A 171 -17.68 -13.62 14.33
N GLN A 172 -18.20 -14.25 15.40
CA GLN A 172 -17.42 -14.93 16.43
C GLN A 172 -16.89 -16.29 15.92
N GLU A 173 -15.74 -16.27 15.25
CA GLU A 173 -14.99 -17.49 14.97
C GLU A 173 -14.30 -18.02 16.24
N LYS A 174 -14.19 -19.35 16.35
CA LYS A 174 -13.31 -20.00 17.34
C LYS A 174 -11.89 -19.42 17.22
N PHE A 175 -11.32 -18.96 18.34
CA PHE A 175 -10.02 -18.28 18.42
C PHE A 175 -8.93 -18.96 17.58
N TRP A 176 -8.83 -20.30 17.65
CA TRP A 176 -7.87 -21.11 16.90
C TRP A 176 -8.02 -21.02 15.37
N LYS A 177 -9.26 -21.02 14.84
CA LYS A 177 -9.49 -20.91 13.39
C LYS A 177 -9.06 -19.54 12.86
N LYS A 178 -9.26 -18.48 13.67
CA LYS A 178 -8.80 -17.13 13.36
C LYS A 178 -7.27 -17.13 13.26
N TYR A 179 -6.56 -17.57 14.29
CA TYR A 179 -5.08 -17.60 14.30
C TYR A 179 -4.49 -18.43 13.16
N ALA A 180 -5.08 -19.59 12.85
CA ALA A 180 -4.62 -20.42 11.74
C ALA A 180 -4.79 -19.73 10.38
N ARG A 181 -5.93 -19.07 10.14
CA ARG A 181 -6.13 -18.30 8.91
C ARG A 181 -5.15 -17.13 8.81
N ASP A 182 -4.87 -16.48 9.93
CA ASP A 182 -3.93 -15.34 10.00
C ASP A 182 -2.53 -15.78 9.62
N LEU A 183 -2.10 -16.94 10.15
CA LEU A 183 -0.83 -17.55 9.79
C LEU A 183 -0.77 -17.93 8.30
N ILE A 184 -1.81 -18.56 7.75
CA ILE A 184 -1.86 -18.91 6.33
C ILE A 184 -1.82 -17.66 5.46
N SER A 185 -2.55 -16.61 5.83
CA SER A 185 -2.51 -15.34 5.12
C SER A 185 -1.12 -14.70 5.22
N LEU A 186 -0.49 -14.71 6.39
CA LEU A 186 0.86 -14.17 6.54
C LEU A 186 1.87 -14.92 5.65
N LEU A 187 1.82 -16.25 5.63
CA LEU A 187 2.69 -17.05 4.75
C LEU A 187 2.42 -16.75 3.27
N GLY A 188 1.15 -16.60 2.90
CA GLY A 188 0.78 -16.19 1.54
C GLY A 188 1.30 -14.80 1.18
N LEU A 189 1.29 -13.84 2.12
CA LEU A 189 1.85 -12.51 1.90
C LEU A 189 3.36 -12.57 1.71
N MET A 190 4.06 -13.32 2.54
CA MET A 190 5.51 -13.53 2.44
C MET A 190 5.87 -14.15 1.09
N PHE A 191 5.11 -15.17 0.66
CA PHE A 191 5.31 -15.80 -0.65
C PHE A 191 5.04 -14.83 -1.81
N ALA A 192 3.94 -14.06 -1.73
CA ALA A 192 3.63 -13.03 -2.72
C ALA A 192 4.75 -11.96 -2.79
N LEU A 193 5.29 -11.53 -1.65
CA LEU A 193 6.42 -10.60 -1.58
C LEU A 193 7.67 -11.20 -2.25
N VAL A 194 8.02 -12.44 -1.95
CA VAL A 194 9.18 -13.11 -2.58
C VAL A 194 9.02 -13.20 -4.10
N ILE A 195 7.84 -13.58 -4.60
CA ILE A 195 7.56 -13.60 -6.04
C ILE A 195 7.70 -12.21 -6.64
N THR A 196 7.11 -11.21 -5.99
CA THR A 196 7.09 -9.82 -6.47
C THR A 196 8.51 -9.24 -6.55
N LEU A 197 9.32 -9.47 -5.51
CA LEU A 197 10.71 -9.05 -5.46
C LEU A 197 11.57 -9.80 -6.48
N SER A 198 11.36 -11.11 -6.62
CA SER A 198 12.09 -11.92 -7.61
C SER A 198 11.76 -11.48 -9.03
N LEU A 199 10.49 -11.23 -9.34
CA LEU A 199 10.05 -10.73 -10.65
C LEU A 199 10.67 -9.36 -10.96
N THR A 200 10.68 -8.46 -9.98
CA THR A 200 11.29 -7.13 -10.13
C THR A 200 12.80 -7.22 -10.33
N SER A 201 13.47 -8.12 -9.59
CA SER A 201 14.92 -8.33 -9.70
C SER A 201 15.31 -8.95 -11.05
N ILE A 202 14.60 -10.00 -11.49
CA ILE A 202 14.82 -10.65 -12.79
C ILE A 202 14.55 -9.66 -13.92
N ALA A 203 13.49 -8.87 -13.81
CA ALA A 203 13.19 -7.82 -14.79
C ALA A 203 14.30 -6.76 -14.87
N GLY A 204 14.79 -6.28 -13.73
CA GLY A 204 15.89 -5.32 -13.69
C GLY A 204 17.18 -5.90 -14.27
N ALA A 205 17.51 -7.16 -13.95
CA ALA A 205 18.68 -7.85 -14.48
C ALA A 205 18.56 -8.10 -16.00
N ALA A 206 17.40 -8.55 -16.48
CA ALA A 206 17.14 -8.73 -17.91
C ALA A 206 17.22 -7.40 -18.66
N GLN A 207 16.70 -6.33 -18.07
CA GLN A 207 16.82 -4.97 -18.62
C GLN A 207 18.28 -4.56 -18.76
N ALA A 208 19.09 -4.71 -17.71
CA ALA A 208 20.52 -4.39 -17.74
C ALA A 208 21.28 -5.25 -18.77
N ALA A 209 20.98 -6.55 -18.85
CA ALA A 209 21.59 -7.46 -19.81
C ALA A 209 21.27 -7.08 -21.27
N ILE A 210 20.03 -6.67 -21.55
CA ILE A 210 19.60 -6.23 -22.89
C ILE A 210 20.30 -4.91 -23.28
N VAL A 211 20.42 -3.96 -22.34
CA VAL A 211 21.13 -2.68 -22.59
C VAL A 211 22.60 -2.94 -22.93
N ASN A 212 23.27 -3.80 -22.15
CA ASN A 212 24.67 -4.13 -22.35
C ASN A 212 24.89 -4.95 -23.64
N ALA A 213 24.02 -5.91 -23.94
CA ALA A 213 24.16 -6.78 -25.11
C ALA A 213 23.96 -6.06 -26.45
N LEU A 214 23.12 -5.03 -26.46
CA LEU A 214 22.83 -4.23 -27.66
C LEU A 214 23.72 -2.98 -27.79
N GLY A 215 24.64 -2.75 -26.84
CA GLY A 215 25.53 -1.58 -26.86
C GLY A 215 24.78 -0.24 -26.81
N LEU A 216 23.60 -0.22 -26.17
CA LEU A 216 22.68 0.92 -26.15
C LEU A 216 23.00 1.93 -25.02
N GLU A 217 24.16 1.82 -24.37
CA GLU A 217 24.53 2.64 -23.21
C GLU A 217 24.55 4.15 -23.53
N ASP A 218 24.86 4.51 -24.78
CA ASP A 218 24.98 5.91 -25.26
C ASP A 218 23.71 6.49 -25.92
N ILE A 219 22.61 5.74 -26.05
CA ILE A 219 21.39 6.23 -26.71
C ILE A 219 20.41 6.80 -25.68
N GLU A 220 20.48 8.11 -25.46
CA GLU A 220 19.65 8.83 -24.48
C GLU A 220 18.13 8.66 -24.71
N TRP A 221 17.68 8.50 -25.96
CA TRP A 221 16.25 8.32 -26.28
C TRP A 221 15.69 6.95 -25.86
N LEU A 222 16.54 5.94 -25.62
CA LEU A 222 16.09 4.62 -25.20
C LEU A 222 15.88 4.51 -23.68
N ARG A 223 16.53 5.37 -22.89
CA ARG A 223 16.37 5.46 -21.42
C ARG A 223 14.91 5.65 -20.97
N PRO A 224 14.09 6.53 -21.57
CA PRO A 224 12.69 6.67 -21.17
C PRO A 224 11.87 5.41 -21.48
N ALA A 225 12.08 4.74 -22.62
CA ALA A 225 11.39 3.49 -22.94
C ALA A 225 11.69 2.39 -21.91
N MET A 226 12.95 2.25 -21.50
CA MET A 226 13.38 1.29 -20.47
C MET A 226 12.82 1.64 -19.09
N THR A 227 12.73 2.93 -18.77
CA THR A 227 12.12 3.41 -17.53
C THR A 227 10.62 3.10 -17.49
N VAL A 228 9.91 3.25 -18.62
CA VAL A 228 8.50 2.89 -18.74
C VAL A 228 8.29 1.39 -18.55
N ILE A 229 9.18 0.55 -19.08
CA ILE A 229 9.14 -0.91 -18.89
C ILE A 229 9.36 -1.26 -17.41
N ALA A 230 10.41 -0.73 -16.78
CA ALA A 230 10.68 -0.93 -15.35
C ALA A 230 9.50 -0.47 -14.47
N LEU A 231 8.95 0.69 -14.77
CA LEU A 231 7.79 1.25 -14.08
C LEU A 231 6.56 0.35 -14.24
N SER A 232 6.31 -0.13 -15.46
CA SER A 232 5.20 -1.03 -15.75
C SER A 232 5.31 -2.35 -14.97
N ILE A 233 6.53 -2.89 -14.88
CA ILE A 233 6.81 -4.11 -14.09
C ILE A 233 6.62 -3.83 -12.61
N SER A 234 7.09 -2.69 -12.10
CA SER A 234 6.88 -2.29 -10.70
C SER A 234 5.40 -2.14 -10.37
N ILE A 235 4.63 -1.49 -11.25
CA ILE A 235 3.18 -1.33 -11.10
C ILE A 235 2.49 -2.70 -11.13
N LEU A 236 2.87 -3.61 -12.03
CA LEU A 236 2.31 -4.96 -12.10
C LEU A 236 2.63 -5.78 -10.83
N ALA A 237 3.86 -5.67 -10.32
CA ALA A 237 4.29 -6.25 -9.05
C ALA A 237 3.43 -5.73 -7.87
N ASN A 238 3.26 -4.41 -7.76
CA ASN A 238 2.42 -3.82 -6.71
C ASN A 238 0.96 -4.22 -6.88
N TYR A 239 0.49 -4.29 -8.13
CA TYR A 239 -0.86 -4.73 -8.46
C TYR A 239 -1.14 -6.16 -7.99
N LEU A 240 -0.21 -7.10 -8.22
CA LEU A 240 -0.29 -8.47 -7.74
C LEU A 240 -0.34 -8.53 -6.22
N LEU A 241 0.49 -7.73 -5.54
CA LEU A 241 0.51 -7.64 -4.08
C LEU A 241 -0.83 -7.12 -3.53
N PHE A 242 -1.35 -6.01 -4.04
CA PHE A 242 -2.63 -5.46 -3.60
C PHE A 242 -3.81 -6.36 -3.96
N LEU A 243 -3.76 -7.03 -5.12
CA LEU A 243 -4.76 -8.04 -5.50
C LEU A 243 -4.77 -9.18 -4.51
N TRP A 244 -3.60 -9.68 -4.11
CA TRP A 244 -3.49 -10.70 -3.07
C TRP A 244 -4.11 -10.20 -1.76
N ILE A 245 -3.78 -8.99 -1.30
CA ILE A 245 -4.35 -8.40 -0.07
C ILE A 245 -5.89 -8.33 -0.15
N PHE A 246 -6.44 -7.72 -1.20
CA PHE A 246 -7.89 -7.56 -1.31
C PHE A 246 -8.64 -8.84 -1.71
N TRP A 247 -7.96 -9.88 -2.16
CA TRP A 247 -8.56 -11.19 -2.41
C TRP A 247 -8.63 -12.03 -1.15
N ILE A 248 -7.59 -12.03 -0.33
CA ILE A 248 -7.43 -12.97 0.79
C ILE A 248 -7.93 -12.41 2.13
N LEU A 249 -7.88 -11.09 2.35
CA LEU A 249 -8.34 -10.47 3.61
C LEU A 249 -9.87 -10.45 3.77
N PRO A 250 -10.68 -10.17 2.73
CA PRO A 250 -12.14 -10.11 2.89
C PRO A 250 -12.76 -11.49 3.07
N ARG A 251 -13.64 -11.63 4.07
CA ARG A 251 -14.44 -12.85 4.30
C ARG A 251 -15.58 -13.02 3.27
N HIS A 252 -16.08 -11.91 2.73
CA HIS A 252 -17.03 -11.91 1.62
C HIS A 252 -16.32 -11.49 0.34
N LYS A 253 -16.41 -12.34 -0.68
CA LYS A 253 -15.72 -12.15 -1.96
C LYS A 253 -16.27 -10.89 -2.64
N PRO A 254 -15.48 -9.79 -2.74
CA PRO A 254 -15.93 -8.63 -3.49
C PRO A 254 -16.13 -9.00 -4.96
N ARG A 255 -17.03 -8.29 -5.66
CA ARG A 255 -17.22 -8.49 -7.10
C ARG A 255 -15.89 -8.28 -7.83
N LYS A 256 -15.54 -9.23 -8.71
CA LYS A 256 -14.27 -9.25 -9.45
C LYS A 256 -14.00 -7.87 -10.10
N LYS A 257 -14.96 -7.28 -10.81
CA LYS A 257 -14.77 -5.97 -11.48
C LYS A 257 -14.38 -4.82 -10.53
N ALA A 258 -14.96 -4.76 -9.33
CA ALA A 258 -14.60 -3.74 -8.33
C ALA A 258 -13.21 -4.01 -7.75
N LEU A 259 -12.89 -5.28 -7.50
CA LEU A 259 -11.58 -5.72 -7.02
C LEU A 259 -10.46 -5.30 -7.99
N PHE A 260 -10.54 -5.68 -9.28
CA PHE A 260 -9.51 -5.37 -10.28
C PHE A 260 -9.31 -3.85 -10.50
N ARG A 261 -10.39 -3.05 -10.41
CA ARG A 261 -10.28 -1.58 -10.53
C ARG A 261 -9.70 -0.92 -9.28
N GLY A 262 -10.10 -1.38 -8.09
CA GLY A 262 -9.57 -0.88 -6.83
C GLY A 262 -8.11 -1.26 -6.61
N THR A 263 -7.68 -2.45 -7.02
CA THR A 263 -6.27 -2.87 -6.99
C THR A 263 -5.40 -2.05 -7.94
N LEU A 264 -5.92 -1.67 -9.11
CA LEU A 264 -5.20 -0.80 -10.04
C LEU A 264 -5.01 0.59 -9.45
N LEU A 265 -6.05 1.15 -8.84
CA LEU A 265 -5.95 2.42 -8.12
C LEU A 265 -4.92 2.34 -6.97
N ALA A 266 -4.89 1.23 -6.23
CA ALA A 266 -3.91 1.01 -5.17
C ALA A 266 -2.48 0.92 -5.72
N ALA A 267 -2.25 0.19 -6.81
CA ALA A 267 -0.93 0.06 -7.43
C ALA A 267 -0.40 1.42 -7.91
N ILE A 268 -1.24 2.21 -8.60
CA ILE A 268 -0.87 3.55 -9.08
C ILE A 268 -0.61 4.49 -7.90
N GLY A 269 -1.52 4.51 -6.91
CA GLY A 269 -1.37 5.35 -5.72
C GLY A 269 -0.11 5.02 -4.93
N PHE A 270 0.25 3.74 -4.83
CA PHE A 270 1.46 3.30 -4.15
C PHE A 270 2.72 3.73 -4.90
N GLU A 271 2.71 3.70 -6.23
CA GLU A 271 3.81 4.22 -7.05
C GLU A 271 4.02 5.73 -6.85
N VAL A 272 2.91 6.50 -6.80
CA VAL A 272 2.96 7.94 -6.51
C VAL A 272 3.51 8.22 -5.12
N ILE A 273 3.06 7.48 -4.10
CA ILE A 273 3.57 7.62 -2.73
C ILE A 273 5.07 7.32 -2.68
N LYS A 274 5.53 6.23 -3.30
CA LYS A 274 6.96 5.90 -3.39
C LYS A 274 7.73 7.03 -4.03
N PHE A 275 7.28 7.53 -5.17
CA PHE A 275 7.94 8.64 -5.87
C PHE A 275 8.04 9.90 -4.99
N VAL A 276 6.95 10.31 -4.35
CA VAL A 276 6.94 11.46 -3.43
C VAL A 276 7.90 11.22 -2.26
N MET A 277 7.94 10.03 -1.68
CA MET A 277 8.86 9.69 -0.59
C MET A 277 10.32 9.70 -1.02
N THR A 278 10.63 9.15 -2.20
CA THR A 278 11.98 9.17 -2.77
C THR A 278 12.49 10.59 -2.95
N LEU A 279 11.62 11.54 -3.30
CA LEU A 279 11.99 12.95 -3.46
C LEU A 279 12.08 13.72 -2.13
N THR A 280 11.28 13.36 -1.12
CA THR A 280 11.12 14.11 0.12
C THR A 280 12.01 13.62 1.26
N LEU A 281 12.20 12.30 1.40
CA LEU A 281 13.00 11.72 2.49
C LEU A 281 14.46 12.18 2.50
N PRO A 282 15.18 12.26 1.36
CA PRO A 282 16.57 12.75 1.38
C PRO A 282 16.68 14.21 1.83
N LYS A 283 15.71 15.04 1.43
CA LYS A 283 15.65 16.45 1.84
C LYS A 283 15.39 16.56 3.34
N LEU A 284 14.52 15.71 3.88
CA LEU A 284 14.26 15.67 5.32
C LEU A 284 15.51 15.24 6.11
N ALA A 285 16.23 14.22 5.62
CA ALA A 285 17.46 13.72 6.22
C ALA A 285 18.62 14.73 6.23
N SER A 286 18.55 15.78 5.40
CA SER A 286 19.55 16.85 5.34
C SER A 286 19.45 17.83 6.53
N SER A 287 18.33 17.82 7.26
CA SER A 287 18.17 18.62 8.48
C SER A 287 18.80 17.93 9.69
N PRO A 288 19.31 18.66 10.72
CA PRO A 288 19.89 18.04 11.92
C PRO A 288 18.95 17.04 12.62
N SER A 289 17.65 17.36 12.69
CA SER A 289 16.63 16.47 13.25
C SER A 289 16.34 15.27 12.35
N GLY A 290 16.35 15.45 11.02
CA GLY A 290 16.17 14.37 10.07
C GLY A 290 17.38 13.44 9.98
N ALA A 291 18.60 13.93 10.22
CA ALA A 291 19.78 13.07 10.34
C ALA A 291 19.67 12.15 11.57
N ALA A 292 19.12 12.66 12.68
CA ALA A 292 18.96 11.90 13.92
C ALA A 292 17.77 10.93 13.89
N PHE A 293 16.61 11.35 13.37
CA PHE A 293 15.34 10.60 13.46
C PHE A 293 14.73 10.22 12.11
N GLY A 294 15.32 10.66 10.99
CA GLY A 294 14.69 10.56 9.67
C GLY A 294 14.53 9.13 9.16
N SER A 295 15.38 8.18 9.56
CA SER A 295 15.22 6.77 9.21
C SER A 295 13.95 6.17 9.83
N VAL A 296 13.73 6.40 11.12
CA VAL A 296 12.56 5.93 11.85
C VAL A 296 11.29 6.65 11.37
N LEU A 297 11.32 7.99 11.31
CA LEU A 297 10.18 8.78 10.86
C LEU A 297 9.81 8.50 9.41
N GLY A 298 10.81 8.32 8.53
CA GLY A 298 10.59 7.99 7.12
C GLY A 298 9.94 6.62 6.96
N LEU A 299 10.37 5.62 7.74
CA LEU A 299 9.78 4.30 7.73
C LEU A 299 8.37 4.26 8.33
N MET A 300 8.14 5.00 9.41
CA MET A 300 6.80 5.17 9.97
C MET A 300 5.87 5.88 8.98
N ALA A 301 6.35 6.95 8.33
CA ALA A 301 5.59 7.64 7.29
C ALA A 301 5.26 6.67 6.14
N PHE A 302 6.23 5.89 5.67
CA PHE A 302 6.00 4.87 4.65
C PHE A 302 4.86 3.91 5.02
N PHE A 303 4.93 3.29 6.20
CA PHE A 303 3.87 2.40 6.65
C PHE A 303 2.53 3.11 6.84
N TYR A 304 2.54 4.36 7.31
CA TYR A 304 1.34 5.16 7.49
C TYR A 304 0.63 5.42 6.17
N PHE A 305 1.34 5.94 5.17
CA PHE A 305 0.76 6.21 3.86
C PHE A 305 0.36 4.91 3.15
N PHE A 306 1.15 3.84 3.27
CA PHE A 306 0.80 2.51 2.75
C PHE A 306 -0.49 1.98 3.36
N ALA A 307 -0.63 2.02 4.68
CA ALA A 307 -1.81 1.55 5.39
C ALA A 307 -3.04 2.39 5.02
N ARG A 308 -2.89 3.72 4.96
CA ARG A 308 -3.96 4.64 4.60
C ARG A 308 -4.47 4.42 3.19
N LEU A 309 -3.55 4.24 2.23
CA LEU A 309 -3.89 3.90 0.85
C LEU A 309 -4.62 2.55 0.78
N THR A 310 -4.11 1.53 1.47
CA THR A 310 -4.72 0.20 1.48
C THR A 310 -6.17 0.25 2.01
N LEU A 311 -6.39 0.97 3.11
CA LEU A 311 -7.71 1.13 3.71
C LEU A 311 -8.65 1.99 2.87
N PHE A 312 -8.12 3.05 2.24
CA PHE A 312 -8.88 3.87 1.30
C PHE A 312 -9.34 3.04 0.08
N CYS A 313 -8.44 2.25 -0.51
CA CYS A 313 -8.78 1.36 -1.61
C CYS A 313 -9.76 0.26 -1.18
N ALA A 314 -9.69 -0.24 0.05
CA ALA A 314 -10.71 -1.14 0.60
C ALA A 314 -12.09 -0.46 0.67
N ALA A 315 -12.17 0.78 1.14
CA ALA A 315 -13.39 1.57 1.17
C ALA A 315 -13.92 1.89 -0.25
N TRP A 316 -13.03 2.16 -1.20
CA TRP A 316 -13.35 2.35 -2.62
C TRP A 316 -13.99 1.09 -3.22
N ILE A 317 -13.39 -0.08 -3.00
CA ILE A 317 -13.94 -1.37 -3.46
C ILE A 317 -15.32 -1.64 -2.83
N ALA A 318 -15.49 -1.30 -1.55
CA ALA A 318 -16.74 -1.52 -0.82
C ALA A 318 -17.88 -0.53 -1.16
N THR A 319 -17.56 0.66 -1.67
CA THR A 319 -18.55 1.68 -2.07
C THR A 319 -18.94 1.61 -3.54
N ALA A 320 -18.29 0.75 -4.32
CA ALA A 320 -18.52 0.63 -5.75
C ALA A 320 -19.88 -0.06 -6.01
N LYS A 321 -20.95 0.75 -6.04
CA LYS A 321 -22.30 0.31 -6.44
C LYS A 321 -22.37 0.22 -7.97
N TYR A 322 -22.61 -0.97 -8.49
CA TYR A 322 -22.81 -1.18 -9.93
C TYR A 322 -24.30 -1.39 -10.22
N LYS A 323 -24.76 -0.96 -11.41
CA LYS A 323 -26.18 -1.04 -11.85
C LYS A 323 -26.82 -2.44 -11.70
N ASP A 324 -26.02 -3.50 -11.63
CA ASP A 324 -26.47 -4.89 -11.46
C ASP A 324 -26.39 -5.39 -10.00
N ASP A 325 -26.18 -4.53 -9.00
CA ASP A 325 -26.26 -4.94 -7.59
C ASP A 325 -27.70 -5.35 -7.28
N LYS A 326 -27.88 -6.63 -6.91
CA LYS A 326 -29.09 -7.02 -6.18
C LYS A 326 -29.09 -6.18 -4.92
N GLU A 327 -30.07 -5.27 -4.81
CA GLU A 327 -30.37 -4.62 -3.53
C GLU A 327 -30.54 -5.74 -2.51
N MET A 328 -29.63 -5.79 -1.53
CA MET A 328 -29.86 -6.67 -0.38
C MET A 328 -31.14 -6.16 0.28
N PRO A 329 -32.09 -7.06 0.60
CA PRO A 329 -33.33 -6.65 1.25
C PRO A 329 -32.97 -5.82 2.47
N GLN A 330 -33.49 -4.59 2.53
CA GLN A 330 -33.37 -3.74 3.70
C GLN A 330 -33.83 -4.55 4.90
N PRO A 331 -33.11 -4.55 6.05
CA PRO A 331 -33.67 -5.11 7.26
C PRO A 331 -34.95 -4.34 7.53
N HIS A 332 -36.09 -5.02 7.40
CA HIS A 332 -37.38 -4.46 7.73
C HIS A 332 -37.27 -3.80 9.10
N GLN A 333 -37.80 -2.57 9.18
CA GLN A 333 -38.16 -1.95 10.44
C GLN A 333 -39.04 -2.94 11.21
N ALA A 334 -38.45 -3.65 12.16
CA ALA A 334 -39.20 -4.37 13.17
C ALA A 334 -39.74 -3.29 14.12
N LYS A 335 -41.04 -3.07 13.98
CA LYS A 335 -41.85 -2.18 14.80
C LYS A 335 -42.01 -2.73 16.20
#